data_AF-A0A1L9PIH9-F1
#
_entry.id   AF-A0A1L9PIH9-F1
#
_cell.length_a   1.000
_cell.length_b   1.000
_cell.length_c   1.000
_cell.angle_alpha   90.00
_cell.angle_beta   90.00
_cell.angle_gamma   90.00
#
_symmetry.space_group_name_H-M   'P 1'
#
loop_
_entity.id
_entity.type
_entity.pdbx_description
1 polymer ?
#
loop_
_entity_poly.entity_id
_entity_poly.type
_entity_poly.pdbx_seq_one_letter_code
_entity_poly.pdbx_strand_id
1 'polypeptide(L)'
;MDSIHALFATYVLPGRQIPGDLTPAQPQRTTPDADPFHSGGRIYELIRRVHILHHQARQERTLTAQTISQALQVWNELERWDPSEGTSTPEQFRLNNAYRSAIFIWTYFTIYPRDIHGWKPQDAVRDILADVPAVGDDGELVRLAGIPLFFCALSVTDEGERGVIRSEYERVRQRGGRGLDASWGIVQRQWRRYDAGDRESWDWVE
;
A
#
# COMPACT_ATOMS: atom_id res chain seq x y z
N MET A 1 16.76 10.09 -5.76
CA MET A 1 15.43 10.71 -5.99
C MET A 1 14.41 9.72 -5.45
N ASP A 2 14.49 9.45 -4.14
CA ASP A 2 14.18 8.13 -3.56
C ASP A 2 13.09 8.25 -2.50
N SER A 3 11.98 8.91 -2.86
CA SER A 3 10.81 8.97 -1.99
C SER A 3 9.82 7.88 -2.40
N ILE A 4 9.27 7.18 -1.42
CA ILE A 4 8.14 6.25 -1.57
C ILE A 4 6.95 6.88 -2.32
N HIS A 5 6.75 8.19 -2.20
CA HIS A 5 5.77 8.94 -2.97
C HIS A 5 6.09 8.98 -4.47
N ALA A 6 7.36 9.11 -4.83
CA ALA A 6 7.80 9.10 -6.23
C ALA A 6 7.60 7.70 -6.84
N LEU A 7 7.93 6.63 -6.11
CA LEU A 7 7.64 5.25 -6.50
C LEU A 7 6.13 5.06 -6.74
N PHE A 8 5.32 5.50 -5.77
CA PHE A 8 3.88 5.36 -5.82
C PHE A 8 3.25 6.14 -7.00
N ALA A 9 3.58 7.42 -7.14
CA ALA A 9 2.99 8.26 -8.19
C ALA A 9 3.50 7.93 -9.59
N THR A 10 4.75 7.51 -9.73
CA THR A 10 5.38 7.27 -11.05
C THR A 10 5.07 5.88 -11.59
N TYR A 11 5.05 4.86 -10.72
CA TYR A 11 4.98 3.45 -11.11
C TYR A 11 3.71 2.75 -10.63
N VAL A 12 3.39 2.87 -9.34
CA VAL A 12 2.27 2.11 -8.74
C VAL A 12 0.93 2.60 -9.26
N LEU A 13 0.61 3.90 -9.09
CA LEU A 13 -0.67 4.46 -9.54
C LEU A 13 -0.92 4.25 -11.04
N PRO A 14 0.05 4.49 -11.94
CA PRO A 14 -0.17 4.29 -13.37
C PRO A 14 0.01 2.84 -13.83
N GLY A 15 0.35 1.91 -12.93
CA GLY A 15 0.63 0.51 -13.28
C GLY A 15 1.84 0.31 -14.19
N ARG A 16 2.79 1.25 -14.22
CA ARG A 16 3.97 1.17 -15.11
C ARG A 16 4.95 0.13 -14.62
N GLN A 17 5.55 -0.60 -15.55
CA GLN A 17 6.71 -1.43 -15.26
C GLN A 17 7.85 -0.57 -14.69
N ILE A 18 8.46 -1.02 -13.60
CA ILE A 18 9.70 -0.44 -13.09
C ILE A 18 10.83 -0.92 -14.03
N PRO A 19 11.63 -0.01 -14.63
CA PRO A 19 12.75 -0.40 -15.49
C PRO A 19 13.68 -1.41 -14.80
N GLY A 20 14.09 -2.44 -15.55
CA GLY A 20 15.10 -3.39 -15.09
C GLY A 20 16.44 -2.69 -14.90
N ASP A 21 17.11 -3.00 -13.77
CA ASP A 21 18.31 -2.35 -13.24
C ASP A 21 18.17 -0.88 -12.83
N LEU A 22 17.34 -0.65 -11.82
CA LEU A 22 17.93 -0.09 -10.62
C LEU A 22 18.38 -1.28 -9.78
N THR A 23 19.69 -1.57 -9.83
CA THR A 23 20.40 -2.20 -8.70
C THR A 23 19.74 -1.68 -7.43
N PRO A 24 19.40 -2.50 -6.41
CA PRO A 24 19.06 -1.92 -5.11
C PRO A 24 20.21 -0.97 -4.84
N ALA A 25 19.96 0.35 -4.89
CA ALA A 25 21.02 1.30 -4.67
C ALA A 25 21.54 0.87 -3.30
N GLN A 26 22.78 0.34 -3.24
CA GLN A 26 23.41 -0.17 -2.01
C GLN A 26 22.87 0.71 -0.91
N PRO A 27 22.07 0.18 0.04
CA PRO A 27 21.11 0.94 0.82
C PRO A 27 21.73 2.29 1.02
N GLN A 28 21.32 3.27 0.19
CA GLN A 28 22.02 4.54 0.23
C GLN A 28 21.91 4.86 1.71
N ARG A 29 23.03 5.14 2.37
CA ARG A 29 22.99 5.67 3.71
C ARG A 29 22.24 6.99 3.55
N THR A 30 20.91 6.94 3.45
CA THR A 30 20.03 7.86 4.09
C THR A 30 20.61 7.90 5.47
N THR A 31 21.28 9.02 5.74
CA THR A 31 21.55 9.43 7.10
C THR A 31 20.32 9.04 7.93
N PRO A 32 20.49 8.46 9.12
CA PRO A 32 19.38 7.97 9.95
C PRO A 32 18.21 8.98 10.06
N ASP A 33 18.48 10.27 9.89
CA ASP A 33 17.51 11.38 9.80
C ASP A 33 16.60 11.45 8.54
N ALA A 34 16.82 10.64 7.49
CA ALA A 34 16.14 10.77 6.19
C ALA A 34 15.17 9.63 5.82
N ASP A 35 15.02 8.60 6.66
CA ASP A 35 13.98 7.57 6.51
C ASP A 35 12.81 7.89 7.46
N PRO A 36 11.68 8.45 6.97
CA PRO A 36 10.56 8.82 7.85
C PRO A 36 9.95 7.61 8.57
N PHE A 37 10.24 6.39 8.10
CA PHE A 37 9.77 5.14 8.69
C PHE A 37 10.75 4.52 9.68
N HIS A 38 12.01 4.98 9.70
CA HIS A 38 13.11 4.35 10.44
C HIS A 38 13.20 2.82 10.20
N SER A 39 12.82 2.39 9.00
CA SER A 39 12.70 0.99 8.60
C SER A 39 13.94 0.46 7.89
N GLY A 40 14.95 1.31 7.70
CA GLY A 40 16.16 0.99 6.93
C GLY A 40 15.85 0.78 5.44
N GLY A 41 14.83 1.46 4.91
CA GLY A 41 14.36 1.29 3.53
C GLY A 41 13.52 0.03 3.27
N ARG A 42 13.19 -0.76 4.30
CA ARG A 42 12.42 -2.01 4.15
C ARG A 42 11.06 -1.79 3.48
N ILE A 43 10.32 -0.76 3.88
CA ILE A 43 8.98 -0.48 3.31
C ILE A 43 9.08 -0.19 1.81
N TYR A 44 10.08 0.59 1.40
CA TYR A 44 10.33 0.89 0.00
C TYR A 44 10.59 -0.39 -0.82
N GLU A 45 11.47 -1.26 -0.33
CA GLU A 45 11.79 -2.53 -1.01
C GLU A 45 10.59 -3.48 -1.08
N LEU A 46 9.78 -3.57 -0.01
CA LEU A 46 8.59 -4.40 -0.01
C LEU A 46 7.55 -3.90 -1.02
N ILE A 47 7.25 -2.61 -1.06
CA ILE A 47 6.33 -2.03 -2.06
C ILE A 47 6.85 -2.27 -3.48
N ARG A 48 8.14 -2.06 -3.71
CA ARG A 48 8.76 -2.33 -5.02
C ARG A 48 8.59 -3.79 -5.43
N ARG A 49 8.83 -4.74 -4.52
CA ARG A 49 8.67 -6.17 -4.79
C ARG A 49 7.23 -6.56 -5.07
N VAL A 50 6.27 -6.07 -4.28
CA VAL A 50 4.85 -6.35 -4.53
C VAL A 50 4.38 -5.71 -5.83
N HIS A 51 4.90 -4.54 -6.20
CA HIS A 51 4.61 -3.93 -7.51
C HIS A 51 5.07 -4.80 -8.68
N ILE A 52 6.30 -5.29 -8.62
CA ILE A 52 6.87 -6.19 -9.64
C ILE A 52 6.04 -7.48 -9.71
N LEU A 53 5.71 -8.05 -8.55
CA LEU A 53 4.91 -9.26 -8.43
C LEU A 53 3.50 -9.07 -9.01
N HIS A 54 2.83 -7.97 -8.67
CA HIS A 54 1.51 -7.62 -9.19
C HIS A 54 1.52 -7.49 -10.73
N HIS A 55 2.52 -6.79 -11.27
CA HIS A 55 2.69 -6.66 -12.70
C HIS A 55 2.95 -8.01 -13.39
N GLN A 56 3.75 -8.89 -12.79
CA GLN A 56 3.98 -10.25 -13.29
C GLN A 56 2.71 -11.09 -13.26
N ALA A 57 1.99 -11.12 -12.14
CA ALA A 57 0.75 -11.87 -11.98
C ALA A 57 -0.30 -11.49 -13.04
N ARG A 58 -0.42 -10.20 -13.38
CA ARG A 58 -1.33 -9.71 -14.43
C ARG A 58 -0.98 -10.21 -15.84
N GLN A 59 0.28 -10.56 -16.11
CA GLN A 59 0.72 -11.10 -17.39
C GLN A 59 0.51 -12.62 -17.49
N GLU A 60 0.26 -13.29 -16.36
CA GLU A 60 0.06 -14.73 -16.29
C GLU A 60 -1.40 -15.11 -16.53
N ARG A 61 -1.65 -16.12 -17.38
CA ARG A 61 -3.01 -16.67 -17.55
C ARG A 61 -3.47 -17.46 -16.32
N THR A 62 -2.51 -17.98 -15.55
CA THR A 62 -2.70 -18.72 -14.31
C THR A 62 -1.44 -18.51 -13.48
N LEU A 63 -1.61 -18.22 -12.19
CA LEU A 63 -0.50 -17.92 -11.30
C LEU A 63 0.53 -19.06 -11.30
N THR A 64 1.78 -18.72 -11.57
CA THR A 64 2.88 -19.68 -11.54
C THR A 64 3.29 -20.00 -10.10
N ALA A 65 3.90 -21.17 -9.90
CA ALA A 65 4.47 -21.54 -8.60
C ALA A 65 5.53 -20.53 -8.12
N GLN A 66 6.22 -19.87 -9.06
CA GLN A 66 7.19 -18.83 -8.77
C GLN A 66 6.50 -17.58 -8.20
N THR A 67 5.46 -17.08 -8.84
CA THR A 67 4.66 -15.92 -8.37
C THR A 67 4.10 -16.19 -6.98
N ILE A 68 3.51 -17.38 -6.76
CA ILE A 68 2.99 -17.77 -5.43
C ILE A 68 4.11 -17.81 -4.39
N SER A 69 5.26 -18.40 -4.71
CA SER A 69 6.41 -18.48 -3.81
C SER A 69 6.94 -17.09 -3.41
N GLN A 70 7.06 -16.17 -4.38
CA GLN A 70 7.49 -14.80 -4.12
C GLN A 70 6.51 -14.03 -3.24
N ALA A 71 5.20 -14.21 -3.45
CA ALA A 71 4.17 -13.60 -2.62
C ALA A 71 4.24 -14.13 -1.17
N LEU A 72 4.43 -15.44 -0.99
CA LEU A 72 4.62 -16.05 0.33
C LEU A 72 5.90 -15.57 1.03
N GLN A 73 6.97 -15.27 0.28
CA GLN A 73 8.18 -14.66 0.85
C GLN A 73 7.89 -13.27 1.41
N VAL A 74 7.19 -12.41 0.64
CA VAL A 74 6.77 -11.08 1.13
C VAL A 74 5.91 -11.23 2.38
N TRP A 75 4.93 -12.13 2.38
CA TRP A 75 4.09 -12.39 3.55
C TRP A 75 4.94 -12.79 4.77
N ASN A 76 5.80 -13.79 4.66
CA ASN A 76 6.67 -14.23 5.75
C ASN A 76 7.56 -13.10 6.31
N GLU A 77 8.00 -12.18 5.44
CA GLU A 77 8.77 -11.01 5.87
C GLU A 77 7.91 -9.98 6.62
N LEU A 78 6.65 -9.79 6.23
CA LEU A 78 5.71 -8.93 6.94
C LEU A 78 5.35 -9.49 8.32
N GLU A 79 5.14 -10.81 8.44
CA GLU A 79 4.85 -11.47 9.72
C GLU A 79 6.00 -11.34 10.72
N ARG A 80 7.24 -11.37 10.23
CA ARG A 80 8.45 -11.24 11.05
C ARG A 80 8.87 -9.79 11.29
N TRP A 81 8.24 -8.84 10.61
CA TRP A 81 8.55 -7.43 10.79
C TRP A 81 7.77 -6.90 11.98
N ASP A 82 8.52 -6.45 13.00
CA ASP A 82 8.00 -5.67 14.11
C ASP A 82 8.00 -4.17 13.74
N PRO A 83 6.84 -3.53 13.57
CA PRO A 83 6.75 -2.10 13.26
C PRO A 83 7.28 -1.19 14.36
N SER A 84 7.48 -1.70 15.58
CA SER A 84 8.03 -0.93 16.70
C SER A 84 9.57 -0.84 16.69
N GLU A 85 10.24 -1.76 15.98
CA GLU A 85 11.69 -1.72 15.81
C GLU A 85 12.09 -0.48 15.00
N GLY A 86 12.75 0.47 15.67
CA GLY A 86 13.25 1.70 15.05
C GLY A 86 12.30 2.90 15.12
N THR A 87 11.04 2.73 15.54
CA THR A 87 10.11 3.87 15.66
C THR A 87 10.45 4.74 16.86
N SER A 88 10.50 6.05 16.64
CA SER A 88 10.79 7.04 17.68
C SER A 88 9.53 7.63 18.30
N THR A 89 8.36 7.52 17.64
CA THR A 89 7.08 8.07 18.11
C THR A 89 5.91 7.11 17.89
N PRO A 90 4.81 7.24 18.66
CA PRO A 90 3.57 6.50 18.42
C PRO A 90 3.03 6.67 17.00
N GLU A 91 3.10 7.88 16.43
CA GLU A 91 2.60 8.20 15.09
C GLU A 91 3.38 7.46 14.01
N GLN A 92 4.70 7.35 14.15
CA GLN A 92 5.56 6.56 13.26
C GLN A 92 5.23 5.06 13.34
N PHE A 93 4.98 4.54 14.55
CA PHE A 93 4.51 3.16 14.72
C PHE A 93 3.19 2.91 14.01
N ARG A 94 2.21 3.82 14.13
CA ARG A 94 0.92 3.74 13.44
C ARG A 94 1.11 3.73 11.93
N LEU A 95 1.97 4.61 11.41
CA LEU A 95 2.28 4.66 9.99
C LEU A 95 2.90 3.34 9.51
N ASN A 96 3.93 2.84 10.21
CA ASN A 96 4.59 1.59 9.87
C ASN A 96 3.63 0.40 9.89
N ASN A 97 2.74 0.32 10.88
CA ASN A 97 1.74 -0.74 10.95
C ASN A 97 0.71 -0.65 9.82
N ALA A 98 0.24 0.56 9.47
CA ALA A 98 -0.63 0.76 8.32
C ALA A 98 0.02 0.31 7.00
N TYR A 99 1.32 0.59 6.80
CA TYR A 99 2.07 0.10 5.65
C TYR A 99 2.18 -1.44 5.65
N ARG A 100 2.44 -2.06 6.80
CA ARG A 100 2.47 -3.52 6.91
C ARG A 100 1.16 -4.15 6.43
N SER A 101 0.03 -3.64 6.92
CA SER A 101 -1.30 -4.11 6.55
C SER A 101 -1.64 -3.82 5.08
N ALA A 102 -1.23 -2.67 4.54
CA ALA A 102 -1.47 -2.33 3.13
C ALA A 102 -0.67 -3.22 2.15
N ILE A 103 0.61 -3.48 2.45
CA ILE A 103 1.45 -4.39 1.66
C ILE A 103 0.89 -5.81 1.74
N PHE A 104 0.39 -6.22 2.92
CA PHE A 104 -0.29 -7.50 3.09
C PHE A 104 -1.51 -7.62 2.18
N ILE A 105 -2.44 -6.66 2.22
CA ILE A 105 -3.64 -6.61 1.36
C ILE A 105 -3.26 -6.77 -0.11
N TRP A 106 -2.29 -5.98 -0.58
CA TRP A 106 -1.90 -5.99 -1.99
C TRP A 106 -1.27 -7.32 -2.41
N THR A 107 -0.43 -7.90 -1.55
CA THR A 107 0.15 -9.24 -1.76
C THR A 107 -0.93 -10.32 -1.76
N TYR A 108 -1.90 -10.22 -0.85
CA TYR A 108 -3.00 -11.17 -0.72
C TYR A 108 -3.83 -11.24 -1.99
N PHE A 109 -4.28 -10.10 -2.51
CA PHE A 109 -5.09 -10.07 -3.72
C PHE A 109 -4.34 -10.45 -4.98
N THR A 110 -3.01 -10.30 -4.99
CA THR A 110 -2.20 -10.84 -6.09
C THR A 110 -2.31 -12.37 -6.20
N ILE A 111 -2.52 -13.07 -5.08
CA ILE A 111 -2.73 -14.53 -5.06
C ILE A 111 -4.23 -14.91 -5.12
N TYR A 112 -5.07 -14.15 -4.43
CA TYR A 112 -6.50 -14.42 -4.24
C TYR A 112 -7.37 -13.26 -4.78
N PRO A 113 -7.37 -13.01 -6.10
CA PRO A 113 -7.90 -11.78 -6.70
C PRO A 113 -9.42 -11.60 -6.55
N ARG A 114 -10.16 -12.63 -6.13
CA ARG A 114 -11.63 -12.58 -5.98
C ARG A 114 -12.09 -12.61 -4.54
N ASP A 115 -11.16 -12.69 -3.58
CA ASP A 115 -11.47 -12.89 -2.17
C ASP A 115 -11.49 -11.58 -1.37
N ILE A 116 -12.12 -10.55 -1.92
CA ILE A 116 -12.23 -9.22 -1.28
C ILE A 116 -12.97 -9.29 0.07
N HIS A 117 -13.82 -10.30 0.27
CA HIS A 117 -14.55 -10.56 1.51
C HIS A 117 -13.82 -11.51 2.47
N GLY A 118 -12.60 -11.92 2.14
CA GLY A 118 -11.80 -12.79 2.99
C GLY A 118 -11.53 -12.14 4.34
N TRP A 119 -11.60 -12.92 5.43
CA TRP A 119 -11.39 -12.38 6.78
C TRP A 119 -10.00 -11.74 6.96
N LYS A 120 -8.98 -12.25 6.26
CA LYS A 120 -7.60 -11.74 6.31
C LYS A 120 -7.46 -10.30 5.77
N PRO A 121 -7.85 -9.98 4.51
CA PRO A 121 -7.79 -8.61 4.05
C PRO A 121 -8.72 -7.69 4.85
N GLN A 122 -9.85 -8.19 5.37
CA GLN A 122 -10.74 -7.40 6.21
C GLN A 122 -10.18 -7.07 7.61
N ASP A 123 -9.39 -7.97 8.21
CA ASP A 123 -8.63 -7.65 9.43
C ASP A 123 -7.57 -6.57 9.15
N ALA A 124 -6.84 -6.68 8.04
CA ALA A 124 -5.86 -5.68 7.64
C ALA A 124 -6.51 -4.32 7.32
N VAL A 125 -7.73 -4.30 6.76
CA VAL A 125 -8.54 -3.07 6.57
C VAL A 125 -8.82 -2.41 7.93
N ARG A 126 -9.26 -3.18 8.92
CA ARG A 126 -9.55 -2.66 10.27
C ARG A 126 -8.30 -2.05 10.92
N ASP A 127 -7.15 -2.71 10.77
CA ASP A 127 -5.87 -2.19 11.27
C ASP A 127 -5.55 -0.82 10.64
N ILE A 128 -5.67 -0.69 9.31
CA ILE A 128 -5.41 0.57 8.61
C ILE A 128 -6.40 1.66 9.04
N LEU A 129 -7.68 1.34 9.17
CA LEU A 129 -8.71 2.29 9.62
C LEU A 129 -8.52 2.72 11.08
N ALA A 130 -7.87 1.90 11.91
CA ALA A 130 -7.49 2.29 13.28
C ALA A 130 -6.20 3.13 13.31
N ASP A 131 -5.22 2.80 12.47
CA ASP A 131 -3.89 3.40 12.53
C ASP A 131 -3.77 4.72 11.77
N VAL A 132 -4.34 4.84 10.56
CA VAL A 132 -4.21 6.04 9.71
C VAL A 132 -4.73 7.31 10.43
N PRO A 133 -5.89 7.30 11.09
CA PRO A 133 -6.33 8.45 11.88
C PRO A 133 -5.38 8.77 13.04
N ALA A 134 -4.71 7.76 13.60
CA ALA A 134 -3.80 7.89 14.75
C ALA A 134 -2.37 8.33 14.38
N VAL A 135 -2.03 8.46 13.10
CA VAL A 135 -0.76 9.07 12.63
C VAL A 135 -0.69 10.58 12.98
N GLY A 136 -1.82 11.18 13.36
CA GLY A 136 -1.89 12.61 13.69
C GLY A 136 -1.78 13.50 12.46
N ASP A 137 -1.57 14.79 12.70
CA ASP A 137 -1.53 15.84 11.67
C ASP A 137 -0.11 16.29 11.29
N ASP A 138 0.91 15.53 11.72
CA ASP A 138 2.30 15.77 11.34
C ASP A 138 2.45 15.68 9.82
N GLY A 139 2.87 16.79 9.22
CA GLY A 139 2.69 17.08 7.80
C GLY A 139 3.35 16.07 6.86
N GLU A 140 4.45 15.43 7.24
CA GLU A 140 5.07 14.40 6.40
C GLU A 140 4.44 13.02 6.60
N LEU A 141 4.23 12.60 7.85
CA LEU A 141 3.65 11.28 8.17
C LEU A 141 2.22 11.16 7.63
N VAL A 142 1.41 12.21 7.77
CA VAL A 142 0.03 12.24 7.24
C VAL A 142 -0.01 12.14 5.71
N ARG A 143 0.96 12.73 5.00
CA ARG A 143 1.06 12.57 3.54
C ARG A 143 1.37 11.13 3.18
N LEU A 144 2.33 10.52 3.87
CA LEU A 144 2.73 9.12 3.65
C LEU A 144 1.57 8.15 3.91
N ALA A 145 0.71 8.45 4.89
CA ALA A 145 -0.49 7.67 5.18
C ALA A 145 -1.48 7.53 4.00
N GLY A 146 -1.39 8.39 2.98
CA GLY A 146 -2.20 8.27 1.78
C GLY A 146 -1.93 7.01 0.94
N ILE A 147 -0.74 6.41 1.04
CA ILE A 147 -0.41 5.15 0.33
C ILE A 147 -1.14 3.96 0.97
N PRO A 148 -1.02 3.67 2.28
CA PRO A 148 -1.79 2.60 2.89
C PRO A 148 -3.29 2.84 2.82
N LEU A 149 -3.75 4.09 2.92
CA LEU A 149 -5.16 4.45 2.74
C LEU A 149 -5.67 4.08 1.33
N PHE A 150 -4.86 4.24 0.29
CA PHE A 150 -5.22 3.82 -1.07
C PHE A 150 -5.47 2.31 -1.15
N PHE A 151 -4.56 1.48 -0.66
CA PHE A 151 -4.75 0.02 -0.69
C PHE A 151 -5.92 -0.44 0.18
N CYS A 152 -6.12 0.19 1.35
CA CYS A 152 -7.30 -0.03 2.17
C CYS A 152 -8.58 0.30 1.39
N ALA A 153 -8.62 1.44 0.71
CA ALA A 153 -9.78 1.88 -0.04
C ALA A 153 -10.17 0.95 -1.21
N LEU A 154 -9.19 0.30 -1.84
CA LEU A 154 -9.44 -0.72 -2.86
C LEU A 154 -10.06 -2.02 -2.31
N SER A 155 -10.05 -2.19 -0.99
CA SER A 155 -10.41 -3.43 -0.29
C SER A 155 -11.72 -3.33 0.48
N VAL A 156 -12.28 -2.12 0.63
CA VAL A 156 -13.54 -1.89 1.33
C VAL A 156 -14.74 -1.98 0.39
N THR A 157 -15.82 -2.52 0.94
CA THR A 157 -17.08 -2.68 0.20
C THR A 157 -18.28 -2.16 0.98
N ASP A 158 -18.13 -1.97 2.30
CA ASP A 158 -19.14 -1.39 3.17
C ASP A 158 -19.20 0.14 3.04
N GLU A 159 -20.40 0.72 3.00
CA GLU A 159 -20.57 2.16 2.83
C GLU A 159 -20.13 2.97 4.07
N GLY A 160 -20.22 2.38 5.26
CA GLY A 160 -19.69 2.98 6.49
C GLY A 160 -18.17 3.15 6.44
N GLU A 161 -17.46 2.08 6.06
CA GLU A 161 -16.01 2.11 5.85
C GLU A 161 -15.62 3.08 4.73
N ARG A 162 -16.34 3.08 3.60
CA ARG A 162 -16.14 4.08 2.52
C ARG A 162 -16.32 5.52 3.00
N GLY A 163 -17.26 5.75 3.93
CA GLY A 163 -17.46 7.03 4.61
C GLY A 163 -16.22 7.47 5.39
N VAL A 164 -15.64 6.58 6.20
CA VAL A 164 -14.40 6.85 6.96
C VAL A 164 -13.25 7.16 6.00
N ILE A 165 -13.08 6.36 4.96
CA ILE A 165 -12.01 6.55 3.97
C ILE A 165 -12.14 7.89 3.26
N ARG A 166 -13.36 8.31 2.91
CA ARG A 166 -13.60 9.62 2.29
C ARG A 166 -13.10 10.76 3.18
N SER A 167 -13.42 10.72 4.47
CA SER A 167 -12.96 11.70 5.46
C SER A 167 -11.43 11.69 5.61
N GLU A 168 -10.81 10.51 5.67
CA GLU A 168 -9.35 10.40 5.77
C GLU A 168 -8.64 10.90 4.51
N TYR A 169 -9.20 10.63 3.32
CA TYR A 169 -8.67 11.17 2.07
C TYR A 169 -8.73 12.70 2.06
N GLU A 170 -9.83 13.29 2.50
CA GLU A 170 -9.95 14.75 2.63
C GLU A 170 -8.90 15.31 3.61
N ARG A 171 -8.71 14.67 4.75
CA ARG A 171 -7.70 15.04 5.76
C ARG A 171 -6.28 15.01 5.17
N VAL A 172 -5.91 13.91 4.51
CA VAL A 172 -4.58 13.73 3.91
C VAL A 172 -4.36 14.70 2.74
N ARG A 173 -5.38 14.99 1.92
CA ARG A 173 -5.32 15.95 0.80
C ARG A 173 -5.04 17.38 1.25
N GLN A 174 -5.59 17.82 2.39
CA GLN A 174 -5.33 19.16 2.95
C GLN A 174 -3.84 19.39 3.28
N ARG A 175 -3.05 18.32 3.42
CA ARG A 175 -1.62 18.37 3.78
C ARG A 175 -0.67 18.17 2.58
N GLY A 176 -1.23 18.00 1.38
CA GLY A 176 -0.57 18.19 0.09
C GLY A 176 0.00 16.92 -0.57
N GLY A 177 -0.03 16.89 -1.91
CA GLY A 177 0.64 15.89 -2.74
C GLY A 177 -0.12 15.59 -4.03
N ARG A 178 0.45 15.88 -5.21
CA ARG A 178 -0.21 15.68 -6.53
C ARG A 178 -0.67 14.23 -6.79
N GLY A 179 -0.07 13.25 -6.11
CA GLY A 179 -0.44 11.83 -6.25
C GLY A 179 -1.75 11.43 -5.56
N LEU A 180 -2.20 12.18 -4.54
CA LEU A 180 -3.37 11.84 -3.73
C LEU A 180 -4.70 12.10 -4.46
N ASP A 181 -4.75 13.14 -5.29
CA ASP A 181 -5.94 13.43 -6.11
C ASP A 181 -6.16 12.34 -7.17
N ALA A 182 -5.07 11.90 -7.82
CA ALA A 182 -5.12 10.83 -8.79
C ALA A 182 -5.54 9.50 -8.15
N SER A 183 -5.01 9.19 -6.96
CA SER A 183 -5.35 7.97 -6.24
C SER A 183 -6.82 7.96 -5.79
N TRP A 184 -7.37 9.09 -5.36
CA TRP A 184 -8.79 9.18 -5.01
C TRP A 184 -9.71 8.95 -6.20
N GLY A 185 -9.39 9.53 -7.36
CA GLY A 185 -10.17 9.30 -8.59
C GLY A 185 -10.17 7.83 -9.03
N ILE A 186 -9.07 7.11 -8.78
CA ILE A 186 -8.98 5.67 -8.99
C ILE A 186 -9.90 4.92 -8.02
N VAL A 187 -9.82 5.21 -6.72
CA VAL A 187 -10.66 4.57 -5.68
C VAL A 187 -12.15 4.70 -6.03
N GLN A 188 -12.62 5.90 -6.39
CA GLN A 188 -14.02 6.12 -6.75
C GLN A 188 -14.45 5.30 -7.98
N ARG A 189 -13.55 5.10 -8.95
CA ARG A 189 -13.81 4.21 -10.11
C ARG A 189 -13.87 2.75 -9.67
N GLN A 190 -12.98 2.31 -8.79
CA GLN A 190 -12.96 0.94 -8.30
C GLN A 190 -14.20 0.60 -7.46
N TRP A 191 -14.68 1.51 -6.62
CA TRP A 191 -15.96 1.32 -5.93
C TRP A 191 -17.13 1.17 -6.91
N ARG A 192 -17.19 1.99 -7.97
CA ARG A 192 -18.22 1.81 -9.01
C ARG A 192 -18.12 0.48 -9.74
N ARG A 193 -16.91 -0.02 -10.02
CA ARG A 193 -16.71 -1.35 -10.62
C ARG A 193 -17.22 -2.45 -9.68
N TYR A 194 -16.85 -2.36 -8.40
CA TYR A 194 -17.34 -3.29 -7.39
C TYR A 194 -18.86 -3.32 -7.31
N ASP A 195 -19.49 -2.15 -7.25
CA ASP A 195 -20.95 -2.00 -7.17
C ASP A 195 -21.66 -2.54 -8.43
N ALA A 196 -20.96 -2.55 -9.58
CA ALA A 196 -21.42 -3.16 -10.83
C ALA A 196 -21.19 -4.69 -10.89
N GLY A 197 -20.64 -5.30 -9.84
CA GLY A 197 -20.45 -6.75 -9.71
C GLY A 197 -19.04 -7.25 -10.05
N ASP A 198 -18.09 -6.35 -10.31
CA ASP A 198 -16.70 -6.74 -10.58
C ASP A 198 -16.00 -7.18 -9.28
N ARG A 199 -15.68 -8.47 -9.18
CA ARG A 199 -15.02 -9.06 -8.00
C ARG A 199 -13.51 -8.80 -7.97
N GLU A 200 -12.94 -8.32 -9.07
CA GLU A 200 -11.52 -7.97 -9.22
C GLU A 200 -11.33 -6.44 -9.23
N SER A 201 -12.33 -5.69 -8.74
CA SER A 201 -12.30 -4.22 -8.66
C SER A 201 -11.16 -3.65 -7.82
N TRP A 202 -10.50 -4.46 -7.01
CA TRP A 202 -9.30 -4.02 -6.28
C TRP A 202 -8.14 -3.74 -7.23
N ASP A 203 -8.09 -4.41 -8.39
CA ASP A 203 -7.03 -4.22 -9.38
C ASP A 203 -7.32 -2.96 -10.21
N TRP A 204 -6.57 -1.91 -9.87
CA TRP A 204 -6.75 -0.59 -10.46
C TRP A 204 -5.99 -0.37 -11.76
N VAL A 205 -5.11 -1.30 -12.12
CA VAL A 205 -4.31 -1.19 -13.33
C VAL A 205 -5.18 -1.63 -14.51
N GLU A 206 -5.28 -0.77 -15.52
CA GLU A 206 -6.01 -1.02 -16.75
C GLU A 206 -5.05 -1.52 -17.83
#